data_AF-A0A151IXD5-F1
#
_entry.id   AF-A0A151IXD5-F1
#
_cell.length_a   1.000
_cell.length_b   1.000
_cell.length_c   1.000
_cell.angle_alpha   90.00
_cell.angle_beta   90.00
_cell.angle_gamma   90.00
#
_symmetry.space_group_name_H-M   'P 1'
#
loop_
_entity.id
_entity.type
_entity.pdbx_description
1 polymer ?
#
loop_
_entity_poly.entity_id
_entity_poly.type
_entity_poly.pdbx_seq_one_letter_code
_entity_poly.pdbx_strand_id
1 'polypeptide(L)'
;MAQQDIREERNEYFLTLNTIITDLLYDANCIIEHLTFIKEGKLHSGITPINEIVTSLKEAQLHLPLGLHFPFRILESNWMEIEKCITVSAYYDELNIHTILKFPLISHPKYDILKVIPLPTPDHDNVFTLTEVDQPIML
;
A
#
# COMPACT_ATOMS: atom_id res chain seq x y z
N MET A 1 -53.52 -16.54 -32.20
CA MET A 1 -52.90 -15.27 -31.74
C MET A 1 -52.57 -15.32 -30.26
N ALA A 2 -53.51 -15.57 -29.35
CA ALA A 2 -53.24 -15.61 -27.90
C ALA A 2 -52.14 -16.60 -27.42
N GLN A 3 -51.96 -17.76 -28.07
CA GLN A 3 -50.89 -18.69 -27.70
C GLN A 3 -49.47 -18.25 -28.11
N GLN A 4 -49.35 -17.33 -29.07
CA GLN A 4 -48.06 -16.79 -29.52
C GLN A 4 -47.59 -15.69 -28.54
N ASP A 5 -48.50 -14.80 -28.12
CA ASP A 5 -48.25 -13.76 -27.10
C ASP A 5 -47.73 -14.35 -25.78
N ILE A 6 -48.41 -15.37 -25.24
CA ILE A 6 -48.02 -16.01 -23.96
C ILE A 6 -46.62 -16.65 -24.06
N ARG A 7 -46.24 -17.10 -25.26
CA ARG A 7 -44.95 -17.75 -25.51
C ARG A 7 -43.83 -16.71 -25.62
N GLU A 8 -44.13 -15.54 -26.19
CA GLU A 8 -43.24 -14.39 -26.30
C GLU A 8 -43.01 -13.75 -24.93
N GLU A 9 -44.06 -13.46 -24.15
CA GLU A 9 -43.95 -12.97 -22.76
C GLU A 9 -43.10 -13.93 -21.90
N ARG A 10 -43.37 -15.23 -21.97
CA ARG A 10 -42.61 -16.22 -21.21
C ARG A 10 -41.13 -16.23 -21.59
N ASN A 11 -40.81 -16.09 -22.88
CA ASN A 11 -39.42 -16.01 -23.33
C ASN A 11 -38.74 -14.72 -22.83
N GLU A 12 -39.46 -13.61 -22.78
CA GLU A 12 -38.96 -12.33 -22.25
C GLU A 12 -38.65 -12.41 -20.74
N TYR A 13 -39.51 -13.09 -19.97
CA TYR A 13 -39.23 -13.40 -18.56
C TYR A 13 -37.98 -14.27 -18.38
N PHE A 14 -37.82 -15.32 -19.18
CA PHE A 14 -36.63 -16.17 -19.11
C PHE A 14 -35.36 -15.43 -19.54
N LEU A 15 -35.46 -14.53 -20.52
CA LEU A 15 -34.35 -13.67 -20.93
C LEU A 15 -33.92 -12.77 -19.76
N THR A 16 -34.88 -12.11 -19.11
CA THR A 16 -34.63 -11.24 -17.96
C THR A 16 -34.00 -12.00 -16.80
N LEU A 17 -34.53 -13.18 -16.46
CA LEU A 17 -33.96 -14.04 -15.42
C LEU A 17 -32.53 -14.47 -15.75
N ASN A 18 -32.26 -14.84 -17.00
CA ASN A 18 -30.92 -15.20 -17.43
C ASN A 18 -29.95 -14.03 -17.34
N THR A 19 -30.38 -12.81 -17.70
CA THR A 19 -29.57 -11.60 -17.52
C THR A 19 -29.24 -11.40 -16.05
N ILE A 20 -30.22 -11.43 -15.15
CA ILE A 20 -30.01 -11.26 -13.70
C ILE A 20 -29.05 -12.33 -13.16
N ILE A 21 -29.22 -13.60 -13.54
CA ILE A 21 -28.34 -14.69 -13.11
C ILE A 21 -26.91 -14.48 -13.62
N THR A 22 -26.77 -14.03 -14.88
CA THR A 22 -25.47 -13.79 -15.49
C THR A 22 -24.74 -12.63 -14.81
N ASP A 23 -25.45 -11.55 -14.50
CA ASP A 23 -24.91 -10.40 -13.79
C ASP A 23 -24.48 -10.79 -12.37
N LEU A 24 -25.31 -11.55 -11.65
CA LEU A 24 -24.98 -12.04 -10.31
C LEU A 24 -23.75 -12.97 -10.32
N LEU A 25 -23.63 -13.84 -11.33
CA LEU A 25 -22.46 -14.70 -11.50
C LEU A 25 -21.20 -13.88 -11.80
N TYR A 26 -21.33 -12.81 -12.59
CA TYR A 26 -20.23 -11.90 -12.87
C TYR A 26 -19.76 -11.20 -11.60
N ASP A 27 -20.68 -10.61 -10.82
CA ASP A 27 -20.38 -9.94 -9.57
C ASP A 27 -19.70 -10.88 -8.57
N ALA A 28 -20.22 -12.11 -8.42
CA ALA A 28 -19.61 -13.12 -7.55
C ALA A 28 -18.17 -13.46 -7.96
N ASN A 29 -17.90 -13.58 -9.27
CA ASN A 29 -16.56 -13.83 -9.77
C ASN A 29 -15.62 -12.65 -9.52
N CYS A 30 -16.08 -11.41 -9.71
CA CYS A 30 -15.29 -10.22 -9.41
C CYS A 30 -14.92 -10.13 -7.92
N ILE A 31 -15.84 -10.49 -7.02
CA ILE A 31 -15.57 -10.53 -5.57
C ILE A 31 -14.53 -11.60 -5.24
N ILE A 32 -14.66 -12.81 -5.80
CA ILE A 32 -13.71 -13.91 -5.60
C ILE A 32 -12.32 -13.53 -6.11
N GLU A 33 -12.25 -12.93 -7.30
CA GLU A 33 -11.01 -12.45 -7.89
C GLU A 33 -10.35 -11.41 -6.99
N HIS A 34 -11.07 -10.37 -6.58
CA HIS A 34 -10.56 -9.33 -5.66
C HIS A 34 -10.00 -9.92 -4.35
N LEU A 35 -10.77 -10.81 -3.71
CA LEU A 35 -10.33 -11.48 -2.47
C LEU A 35 -9.08 -12.34 -2.69
N THR A 36 -8.95 -12.95 -3.86
CA THR A 36 -7.76 -13.73 -4.25
C THR A 36 -6.55 -12.83 -4.38
N PHE A 37 -6.67 -11.66 -5.03
CA PHE A 37 -5.60 -10.67 -5.12
C PHE A 37 -5.16 -10.18 -3.73
N ILE A 38 -6.12 -9.85 -2.86
CA ILE A 38 -5.81 -9.41 -1.49
C ILE A 38 -5.07 -10.49 -0.71
N LYS A 39 -5.45 -11.76 -0.86
CA LYS A 39 -4.77 -12.88 -0.20
C LYS A 39 -3.31 -13.00 -0.65
N GLU A 40 -3.01 -12.63 -1.90
CA GLU A 40 -1.63 -12.53 -2.40
C GLU A 40 -0.91 -11.24 -1.97
N GLY A 41 -1.56 -10.37 -1.22
CA GLY A 41 -1.02 -9.08 -0.80
C GLY A 41 -1.02 -8.03 -1.92
N LYS A 42 -1.80 -8.22 -2.98
CA LYS A 42 -1.90 -7.33 -4.13
C LYS A 42 -3.25 -6.64 -4.18
N LEU A 43 -3.31 -5.56 -4.93
CA LEU A 43 -4.55 -4.86 -5.22
C LEU A 43 -4.97 -5.10 -6.66
N HIS A 44 -6.27 -5.32 -6.86
CA HIS A 44 -6.80 -5.49 -8.21
C HIS A 44 -6.79 -4.13 -8.93
N SER A 45 -5.95 -4.02 -9.96
CA SER A 45 -5.65 -2.76 -10.66
C SER A 45 -6.87 -2.09 -11.30
N GLY A 46 -7.89 -2.88 -11.67
CA GLY A 46 -9.13 -2.36 -12.28
C GLY A 46 -10.11 -1.70 -11.30
N ILE A 47 -9.96 -1.91 -9.99
CA ILE A 47 -10.89 -1.40 -8.97
C ILE A 47 -10.19 -0.54 -7.90
N THR A 48 -8.87 -0.40 -8.00
CA THR A 48 -8.08 0.34 -7.02
C THR A 48 -8.03 1.81 -7.39
N PRO A 49 -8.56 2.73 -6.57
CA PRO A 49 -8.56 4.15 -6.87
C PRO A 49 -7.18 4.77 -6.55
N ILE A 50 -6.19 4.50 -7.40
CA ILE A 50 -4.79 4.92 -7.19
C ILE A 50 -4.66 6.43 -6.92
N ASN A 51 -5.39 7.26 -7.67
CA ASN A 51 -5.34 8.72 -7.53
C ASN A 51 -5.83 9.19 -6.16
N GLU A 52 -6.95 8.63 -5.68
CA GLU A 52 -7.50 8.94 -4.35
C GLU A 52 -6.55 8.52 -3.23
N ILE A 53 -5.92 7.35 -3.36
CA ILE A 53 -4.92 6.85 -2.40
C ILE A 53 -3.71 7.78 -2.37
N VAL A 54 -3.15 8.12 -3.54
CA VAL A 54 -1.99 9.02 -3.64
C VAL A 54 -2.30 10.40 -3.07
N THR A 55 -3.49 10.93 -3.32
CA THR A 55 -3.94 12.22 -2.75
C THR A 55 -4.03 12.13 -1.22
N SER A 56 -4.67 11.09 -0.70
CA SER A 56 -4.77 10.84 0.75
C SER A 56 -3.40 10.67 1.42
N LEU A 57 -2.44 10.02 0.75
CA LEU A 57 -1.08 9.85 1.25
C LEU A 57 -0.32 11.19 1.31
N LYS A 58 -0.49 12.07 0.32
CA LYS A 58 0.10 13.42 0.32
C LYS A 58 -0.45 14.26 1.46
N GLU A 59 -1.76 14.19 1.70
CA GLU A 59 -2.39 14.87 2.83
C GLU A 59 -1.88 14.30 4.17
N ALA A 60 -1.84 12.97 4.31
CA ALA A 60 -1.31 12.31 5.50
C ALA A 60 0.16 12.68 5.78
N GLN A 61 0.98 12.87 4.73
CA GLN A 61 2.37 13.28 4.85
C GLN A 61 2.54 14.60 5.62
N LEU A 62 1.60 15.54 5.47
CA LEU A 62 1.61 16.84 6.15
C LEU A 62 1.39 16.71 7.67
N HIS A 63 0.80 15.60 8.11
CA HIS A 63 0.43 15.34 9.50
C HIS A 63 1.32 14.27 10.16
N LEU A 64 2.39 13.82 9.49
CA LEU A 64 3.28 12.82 10.07
C LEU A 64 4.07 13.37 11.27
N PRO A 65 4.34 12.53 12.29
CA PRO A 65 5.23 12.88 13.37
C PRO A 65 6.63 13.26 12.88
N LEU A 66 7.28 14.19 13.58
CA LEU A 66 8.65 14.65 13.29
C LEU A 66 9.62 13.47 13.18
N GLY A 67 10.37 13.42 12.07
CA GLY A 67 11.39 12.40 11.81
C GLY A 67 10.88 11.12 11.15
N LEU A 68 9.57 10.95 10.99
CA LEU A 68 8.97 9.85 10.22
C LEU A 68 8.65 10.27 8.79
N HIS A 69 8.84 9.35 7.85
CA HIS A 69 8.52 9.54 6.44
C HIS A 69 8.11 8.22 5.79
N PHE A 70 7.42 8.30 4.66
CA PHE A 70 7.17 7.13 3.83
C PHE A 70 8.48 6.66 3.14
N PRO A 71 8.71 5.35 3.02
CA PRO A 71 9.91 4.80 2.38
C PRO A 71 9.88 4.85 0.84
N PHE A 72 8.97 5.63 0.25
CA PHE A 72 8.75 5.73 -1.18
C PHE A 72 8.33 7.15 -1.57
N ARG A 73 8.38 7.46 -2.86
CA ARG A 73 7.87 8.72 -3.41
C ARG A 73 6.37 8.61 -3.67
N ILE A 74 5.59 9.57 -3.16
CA ILE A 74 4.12 9.58 -3.29
C ILE A 74 3.71 10.16 -4.66
N LEU A 75 3.84 9.34 -5.70
CA LEU A 75 3.50 9.68 -7.09
C LEU A 75 2.70 8.53 -7.72
N GLU A 76 1.69 8.84 -8.54
CA GLU A 76 0.90 7.83 -9.26
C GLU A 76 1.78 6.97 -10.18
N SER A 77 2.77 7.58 -10.84
CA SER A 77 3.75 6.87 -11.67
C SER A 77 4.57 5.83 -10.91
N ASN A 78 4.68 5.97 -9.58
CA ASN A 78 5.46 5.09 -8.71
C ASN A 78 4.57 4.06 -7.99
N TRP A 79 3.29 3.92 -8.37
CA TRP A 79 2.36 3.01 -7.70
C TRP A 79 2.91 1.59 -7.54
N MET A 80 3.54 1.03 -8.57
CA MET A 80 4.14 -0.32 -8.52
C MET A 80 5.24 -0.47 -7.46
N GLU A 81 5.90 0.62 -7.06
CA GLU A 81 6.88 0.61 -5.96
C GLU A 81 6.17 0.72 -4.61
N ILE A 82 5.16 1.60 -4.53
CA ILE A 82 4.34 1.78 -3.33
C ILE A 82 3.66 0.46 -2.97
N GLU A 83 3.06 -0.23 -3.94
CA GLU A 83 2.36 -1.50 -3.76
C GLU A 83 3.26 -2.60 -3.17
N LYS A 84 4.56 -2.61 -3.46
CA LYS A 84 5.50 -3.58 -2.90
C LYS A 84 5.77 -3.36 -1.40
N CYS A 85 5.54 -2.14 -0.91
CA CYS A 85 5.83 -1.77 0.46
C CYS A 85 4.60 -1.82 1.38
N ILE A 86 3.39 -1.93 0.82
CA ILE A 86 2.16 -1.92 1.61
C ILE A 86 1.79 -3.31 2.09
N THR A 87 1.09 -3.37 3.21
CA THR A 87 0.36 -4.57 3.61
C THR A 87 -1.10 -4.38 3.26
N VAL A 88 -1.64 -5.31 2.47
CA VAL A 88 -3.04 -5.34 2.06
C VAL A 88 -3.76 -6.40 2.89
N SER A 89 -4.96 -6.08 3.36
CA SER A 89 -5.82 -7.02 4.08
C SER A 89 -7.28 -6.74 3.79
N ALA A 90 -8.13 -7.77 3.90
CA ALA A 90 -9.58 -7.62 3.79
C ALA A 90 -10.23 -7.75 5.16
N TYR A 91 -11.27 -6.97 5.40
CA TYR A 91 -12.16 -7.09 6.54
C TYR A 91 -13.60 -7.18 6.05
N TYR A 92 -14.41 -8.01 6.68
CA TYR A 92 -15.80 -8.23 6.30
C TYR A 92 -16.72 -7.91 7.48
N ASP A 93 -17.74 -7.09 7.23
CA ASP A 93 -18.70 -6.61 8.24
C ASP A 93 -20.15 -7.00 7.92
N GLU A 94 -20.34 -8.22 7.41
CA GLU A 94 -21.63 -8.81 6.98
C GLU A 94 -22.19 -8.26 5.67
N LEU A 95 -22.15 -6.94 5.47
CA LEU A 95 -22.71 -6.32 4.26
C LEU A 95 -21.62 -5.89 3.28
N ASN A 96 -20.42 -5.59 3.77
CA ASN A 96 -19.35 -5.03 2.95
C ASN A 96 -18.03 -5.77 3.14
N ILE A 97 -17.23 -5.75 2.08
CA ILE A 97 -15.84 -6.16 2.10
C ILE A 97 -15.00 -4.88 2.05
N HIS A 98 -14.29 -4.62 3.13
CA HIS A 98 -13.37 -3.50 3.27
C HIS A 98 -11.97 -3.94 2.92
N THR A 99 -11.27 -3.13 2.12
CA THR A 99 -9.84 -3.33 1.85
C THR A 99 -9.04 -2.36 2.71
N ILE A 100 -8.18 -2.89 3.57
CA ILE A 100 -7.35 -2.13 4.49
C ILE A 100 -5.92 -2.10 3.96
N LEU A 101 -5.43 -0.89 3.70
CA LEU A 101 -4.06 -0.63 3.28
C LEU A 101 -3.25 -0.11 4.45
N LYS A 102 -2.15 -0.78 4.78
CA LYS A 102 -1.19 -0.32 5.79
C LYS A 102 0.09 0.13 5.10
N PHE A 103 0.41 1.41 5.27
CA PHE A 103 1.62 2.02 4.73
C PHE A 103 2.68 2.11 5.84
N PRO A 104 3.89 1.56 5.62
CA PRO A 104 4.96 1.66 6.60
C PRO A 104 5.50 3.08 6.69
N LEU A 105 5.91 3.47 7.91
CA LEU A 105 6.67 4.69 8.16
C LEU A 105 8.06 4.31 8.64
N ILE A 106 9.07 5.01 8.13
CA ILE A 106 10.47 4.83 8.52
C ILE A 106 11.00 6.09 9.17
N SER A 107 11.96 5.90 10.08
CA SER A 107 12.76 7.00 10.62
C SER A 107 14.16 6.96 10.01
N HIS A 108 14.84 8.10 10.04
CA HIS A 108 16.25 8.13 9.65
C HIS A 108 17.06 7.22 10.58
N PRO A 109 17.98 6.40 10.04
CA PRO A 109 18.82 5.56 10.87
C PRO A 109 19.60 6.45 11.85
N LYS A 110 19.49 6.12 13.14
CA LYS A 110 20.35 6.69 14.17
C LYS A 110 21.57 5.80 14.28
N TYR A 111 22.74 6.40 14.13
CA TYR A 111 24.01 5.70 14.30
C TYR A 111 24.60 6.12 15.64
N ASP A 112 24.85 5.13 16.49
CA ASP A 112 25.66 5.34 17.68
C ASP A 112 27.13 5.22 17.28
N ILE A 113 27.92 6.26 17.55
CA ILE A 113 29.36 6.24 17.28
C ILE A 113 30.02 5.46 18.43
N LEU A 114 30.24 4.16 18.23
CA LEU A 114 30.77 3.26 19.25
C LEU A 114 32.27 3.46 19.52
N LYS A 115 33.02 3.91 18.51
CA LYS A 115 34.47 4.08 18.62
C LYS A 115 34.98 5.08 17.57
N VAL A 116 35.38 6.26 18.03
CA VAL A 116 36.12 7.21 17.20
C VAL A 116 37.57 6.74 17.13
N ILE A 117 38.06 6.41 15.94
CA ILE A 117 39.49 6.16 15.70
C ILE A 117 40.06 7.46 15.14
N PRO A 118 40.74 8.28 15.95
CA PRO A 118 41.32 9.51 15.44
C PRO A 118 42.50 9.21 14.53
N LEU A 119 42.58 9.96 13.43
CA LEU A 119 43.71 9.91 12.51
C LEU A 119 44.69 11.02 12.87
N PRO A 120 46.02 10.78 12.82
CA PRO A 120 47.01 11.80 13.12
C PRO A 120 46.90 12.96 12.12
N THR A 121 46.70 14.18 12.63
CA THR A 121 46.72 15.39 11.82
C THR A 121 48.02 16.15 12.04
N PRO A 122 48.69 16.64 10.98
CA PRO A 122 49.91 17.43 11.12
C PRO A 122 49.61 18.75 11.82
N ASP A 123 50.44 19.10 12.80
CA ASP A 123 50.35 20.37 13.55
C ASP A 123 51.47 21.32 13.10
N HIS A 124 52.72 21.04 13.45
CA HIS A 124 53.91 21.77 12.99
C HIS A 124 55.17 20.90 13.10
N ASP A 125 56.26 21.26 12.42
CA ASP A 125 57.59 20.65 12.57
C ASP A 125 57.63 19.11 12.65
N ASN A 126 56.88 18.45 11.75
CA ASN A 126 56.78 16.98 11.68
C ASN A 126 56.13 16.34 12.93
N VAL A 127 55.45 17.13 13.76
CA VAL A 127 54.63 16.72 14.89
C VAL A 127 53.19 16.48 14.40
N PHE A 128 52.61 15.38 14.86
CA PHE A 128 51.22 15.01 14.58
C PHE A 128 50.42 15.01 15.88
N THR A 129 49.22 15.55 15.83
CA THR A 129 48.26 15.55 16.94
C THR A 129 47.18 14.50 16.71
N LEU A 130 46.69 13.92 17.80
CA LEU A 130 45.61 12.94 17.79
C LEU A 130 44.46 13.48 18.63
N THR A 131 43.24 13.53 18.07
CA THR A 131 42.06 13.96 18.82
C THR A 131 41.52 12.80 19.66
N GLU A 132 41.71 12.85 20.97
CA GLU A 132 41.10 11.89 21.89
C GLU A 132 39.67 12.33 22.24
N VAL A 133 38.68 11.46 22.06
CA VAL A 133 37.29 11.72 22.45
C VAL A 133 37.04 11.02 23.78
N ASP A 134 36.97 11.81 24.86
CA ASP A 134 36.67 11.32 26.21
C ASP A 134 35.14 11.18 26.37
N GLN A 135 34.58 10.08 25.88
CA GLN A 135 33.20 9.69 26.17
C GLN A 135 33.18 8.29 26.79
N PRO A 136 32.53 8.11 27.97
CA PRO A 136 32.37 6.79 28.55
C PRO A 136 31.47 5.94 27.64
N ILE A 137 31.98 4.79 27.22
CA ILE A 137 31.18 3.78 26.51
C ILE A 137 30.13 3.28 27.50
N MET A 138 28.87 3.70 27.35
CA MET A 138 27.76 3.07 28.05
C MET A 138 27.42 1.77 27.32
N LEU A 139 27.90 0.65 27.85
CA LEU A 139 27.51 -0.71 27.49
C LEU A 139 26.15 -1.08 28.11
#